data_AF-A0A3R9TGM9-F1
#
_entry.id   AF-A0A3R9TGM9-F1
#
_cell.length_a   1.000
_cell.length_b   1.000
_cell.length_c   1.000
_cell.angle_alpha   90.00
_cell.angle_beta   90.00
_cell.angle_gamma   90.00
#
_symmetry.space_group_name_H-M   'P 1'
#
loop_
_entity.id
_entity.type
_entity.pdbx_description
1 polymer ?
#
loop_
_entity_poly.entity_id
_entity_poly.type
_entity_poly.pdbx_seq_one_letter_code
_entity_poly.pdbx_strand_id
1 'polypeptide(L)'
;PEARPRRAELDIPSIGVADLPVLPYEGTSDDRAGTRIQDRGVAASPHGDRGGVGPGDVGNYLVTAHRLSAGGPLRLLPEVEEGDTVVVTADDAVYEYRIVDTRSTSFRSAASLAEQRAPVPGEPGEKPTRAMITLSTCATPEDDAAGNHWRDALGNPEHRIDKIGVLVATRPAGGAPPTASP
;
A
#
# COMPACT_ATOMS: atom_id res chain seq x y z
N PRO A 1 -2.04 13.79 15.49
CA PRO A 1 -2.47 14.16 14.12
C PRO A 1 -3.43 13.09 13.61
N GLU A 2 -4.67 13.47 13.30
CA GLU A 2 -5.61 12.55 12.64
C GLU A 2 -5.03 12.13 11.28
N ALA A 3 -5.12 10.84 10.96
CA ALA A 3 -4.83 10.33 9.62
C ALA A 3 -5.69 11.12 8.62
N ARG A 4 -5.07 11.72 7.60
CA ARG A 4 -5.82 12.46 6.59
C ARG A 4 -6.03 11.56 5.38
N PRO A 5 -7.18 10.88 5.25
CA PRO A 5 -7.45 10.07 4.07
C PRO A 5 -7.54 10.96 2.84
N ARG A 6 -6.72 10.66 1.84
CA ARG A 6 -6.63 11.43 0.59
C ARG A 6 -6.56 10.47 -0.58
N ARG A 7 -7.11 10.87 -1.72
CA ARG A 7 -6.82 10.22 -2.99
C ARG A 7 -5.36 10.48 -3.34
N ALA A 8 -4.72 9.48 -3.93
CA ALA A 8 -3.35 9.59 -4.35
C ALA A 8 -3.13 8.87 -5.68
N GLU A 9 -1.96 9.10 -6.26
CA GLU A 9 -1.40 8.35 -7.39
C GLU A 9 -0.11 7.70 -6.92
N LEU A 10 0.10 6.44 -7.33
CA LEU A 10 1.25 5.62 -6.94
C LEU A 10 2.10 5.30 -8.17
N ASP A 11 3.40 5.56 -8.04
CA ASP A 11 4.41 5.16 -9.02
C ASP A 11 5.44 4.23 -8.35
N ILE A 12 5.81 3.18 -9.06
CA ILE A 12 6.88 2.26 -8.68
C ILE A 12 7.75 2.04 -9.93
N PRO A 13 8.76 2.91 -10.16
CA PRO A 13 9.53 2.92 -11.40
C PRO A 13 10.24 1.59 -11.71
N SER A 14 10.72 0.87 -10.69
CA SER A 14 11.46 -0.40 -10.89
C SER A 14 10.62 -1.49 -11.57
N ILE A 15 9.30 -1.41 -11.46
CA ILE A 15 8.36 -2.37 -12.07
C ILE A 15 7.39 -1.71 -13.06
N GLY A 16 7.65 -0.46 -13.46
CA GLY A 16 6.88 0.26 -14.47
C GLY A 16 5.44 0.61 -14.08
N VAL A 17 5.11 0.59 -12.78
CA VAL A 17 3.83 1.13 -12.30
C VAL A 17 3.91 2.65 -12.33
N ALA A 18 2.98 3.29 -13.02
CA ALA A 18 2.90 4.74 -13.14
C ALA A 18 1.45 5.20 -12.97
N ASP A 19 1.26 6.33 -12.28
CA ASP A 19 -0.02 7.02 -12.09
C ASP A 19 -1.16 6.11 -11.58
N LEU A 20 -0.85 5.07 -10.79
CA LEU A 20 -1.87 4.13 -10.31
C LEU A 20 -2.78 4.81 -9.29
N PRO A 21 -4.09 4.98 -9.54
CA PRO A 21 -4.95 5.65 -8.57
C PRO A 21 -5.08 4.84 -7.28
N VAL A 22 -4.93 5.50 -6.14
CA VAL A 22 -5.15 4.96 -4.81
C VAL A 22 -6.35 5.64 -4.17
N LEU A 23 -7.41 4.87 -3.93
CA LEU A 23 -8.65 5.40 -3.36
C LEU A 23 -8.74 5.10 -1.85
N PRO A 24 -8.90 6.14 -1.00
CA PRO A 24 -9.08 5.95 0.43
C PRO A 24 -10.48 5.40 0.73
N TYR A 25 -10.59 4.55 1.75
CA TYR A 25 -11.86 4.08 2.29
C TYR A 25 -11.76 3.76 3.78
N GLU A 26 -12.87 3.87 4.51
CA GLU A 26 -12.91 3.47 5.92
C GLU A 26 -12.98 1.95 6.04
N GLY A 27 -12.03 1.33 6.75
CA GLY A 27 -11.96 -0.12 6.84
C GLY A 27 -10.58 -0.67 7.19
N THR A 28 -10.32 -1.89 6.73
CA THR A 28 -9.08 -2.66 6.91
C THR A 28 -8.58 -3.16 5.57
N SER A 29 -7.27 -3.41 5.43
CA SER A 29 -6.58 -3.86 4.20
C SER A 29 -7.26 -5.02 3.45
N ASP A 30 -8.01 -5.86 4.16
CA ASP A 30 -8.45 -7.18 3.71
C ASP A 30 -9.97 -7.34 3.73
N ASP A 31 -10.71 -6.24 3.80
CA ASP A 31 -12.16 -6.30 3.80
C ASP A 31 -12.80 -6.21 2.41
N ARG A 32 -14.11 -6.44 2.38
CA ARG A 32 -14.92 -6.40 1.16
C ARG A 32 -14.97 -4.99 0.55
N ALA A 33 -14.85 -3.92 1.34
CA ALA A 33 -14.89 -2.56 0.81
C ALA A 33 -13.63 -2.27 -0.02
N GLY A 34 -12.46 -2.64 0.50
CA GLY A 34 -11.20 -2.60 -0.24
C GLY A 34 -11.24 -3.47 -1.50
N THR A 35 -11.76 -4.69 -1.40
CA THR A 35 -11.89 -5.60 -2.55
C THR A 35 -12.71 -4.98 -3.69
N ARG A 36 -13.87 -4.38 -3.39
CA ARG A 36 -14.72 -3.71 -4.40
C ARG A 36 -14.06 -2.54 -5.12
N ILE A 37 -13.09 -1.89 -4.47
CA ILE A 37 -12.28 -0.84 -5.08
C ILE A 37 -11.27 -1.50 -6.03
N GLN A 38 -10.56 -2.51 -5.54
CA GLN A 38 -9.53 -3.24 -6.30
C GLN A 38 -10.09 -3.91 -7.56
N ASP A 39 -11.33 -4.41 -7.51
CA ASP A 39 -12.03 -5.01 -8.66
C ASP A 39 -12.20 -4.06 -9.86
N ARG A 40 -11.99 -2.75 -9.66
CA ARG A 40 -12.01 -1.73 -10.71
C ARG A 40 -10.64 -1.49 -11.35
N GLY A 41 -9.61 -2.22 -10.93
CA GLY A 41 -8.24 -2.08 -11.42
C GLY A 41 -7.47 -0.90 -10.82
N VAL A 42 -7.90 -0.40 -9.65
CA VAL A 42 -7.22 0.68 -8.92
C VAL A 42 -6.78 0.18 -7.54
N ALA A 43 -5.87 0.89 -6.88
CA ALA A 43 -5.45 0.56 -5.53
C ALA A 43 -6.42 1.11 -4.48
N ALA A 44 -6.44 0.50 -3.31
CA ALA A 44 -7.26 0.86 -2.17
C ALA A 44 -6.39 1.17 -0.95
N SER A 45 -6.78 2.17 -0.18
CA SER A 45 -6.09 2.55 1.07
C SER A 45 -7.08 2.62 2.25
N PRO A 46 -7.06 1.66 3.19
CA PRO A 46 -7.91 1.72 4.37
C PRO A 46 -7.48 2.85 5.33
N HIS A 47 -8.45 3.50 5.97
CA HIS A 47 -8.25 4.49 7.04
C HIS A 47 -9.28 4.31 8.17
N GLY A 48 -9.13 5.11 9.24
CA GLY A 48 -9.96 5.06 10.45
C GLY A 48 -9.34 4.19 11.55
N ASP A 49 -10.11 3.85 12.59
CA ASP A 49 -9.62 3.17 13.81
C ASP A 49 -8.92 1.84 13.56
N ARG A 50 -9.20 1.21 12.42
CA ARG A 50 -8.64 -0.09 12.02
C ARG A 50 -7.85 -0.03 10.70
N GLY A 51 -7.70 1.17 10.14
CA GLY A 51 -6.99 1.42 8.90
C GLY A 51 -5.60 2.04 9.14
N GLY A 52 -4.95 2.42 8.05
CA GLY A 52 -3.65 3.09 8.08
C GLY A 52 -3.77 4.61 8.23
N VAL A 53 -2.62 5.27 8.15
CA VAL A 53 -2.53 6.74 8.05
C VAL A 53 -2.59 7.20 6.59
N GLY A 54 -2.54 8.52 6.32
CA GLY A 54 -2.47 9.04 4.96
C GLY A 54 -1.03 9.13 4.41
N PRO A 55 -0.85 9.48 3.12
CA PRO A 55 0.46 9.73 2.54
C PRO A 55 1.27 10.76 3.35
N GLY A 56 2.53 10.41 3.64
CA GLY A 56 3.48 11.23 4.39
C GLY A 56 3.25 11.34 5.90
N ASP A 57 2.13 10.83 6.42
CA ASP A 57 1.84 10.86 7.87
C ASP A 57 2.71 9.84 8.62
N VAL A 58 3.13 10.18 9.86
CA VAL A 58 3.85 9.25 10.74
C VAL A 58 2.93 8.08 11.10
N GLY A 59 3.38 6.85 10.86
CA GLY A 59 2.57 5.64 10.92
C GLY A 59 2.75 4.80 9.67
N ASN A 60 1.73 3.98 9.36
CA ASN A 60 1.74 3.05 8.24
C ASN A 60 0.64 3.40 7.23
N TYR A 61 1.02 3.89 6.05
CA TYR A 61 0.13 4.10 4.91
C TYR A 61 -0.06 2.77 4.18
N LEU A 62 -1.25 2.20 4.26
CA LEU A 62 -1.55 0.88 3.68
C LEU A 62 -2.09 1.04 2.25
N VAL A 63 -1.49 0.38 1.28
CA VAL A 63 -1.95 0.37 -0.12
C VAL A 63 -2.07 -1.06 -0.61
N THR A 64 -3.29 -1.46 -1.00
CA THR A 64 -3.58 -2.79 -1.52
C THR A 64 -4.08 -2.72 -2.96
N ALA A 65 -3.58 -3.61 -3.82
CA ALA A 65 -4.16 -3.81 -5.15
C ALA A 65 -4.01 -5.26 -5.62
N HIS A 66 -4.83 -5.62 -6.60
CA HIS A 66 -4.82 -6.96 -7.19
C HIS A 66 -3.50 -7.26 -7.90
N ARG A 67 -3.03 -8.50 -7.75
CA ARG A 67 -1.86 -9.01 -8.47
C ARG A 67 -2.21 -9.53 -9.87
N LEU A 68 -3.26 -10.35 -9.93
CA LEU A 68 -3.58 -11.14 -11.13
C LEU A 68 -4.90 -10.72 -11.77
N SER A 69 -5.89 -10.32 -10.95
CA SER A 69 -7.23 -9.87 -11.35
C SER A 69 -7.27 -8.37 -11.66
N ALA A 70 -8.35 -7.94 -12.32
CA ALA A 70 -8.63 -6.53 -12.63
C ALA A 70 -7.45 -5.78 -13.28
N GLY A 71 -6.76 -6.43 -14.23
CA GLY A 71 -5.57 -5.89 -14.91
C GLY A 71 -4.26 -6.16 -14.16
N GLY A 72 -4.31 -6.56 -12.88
CA GLY A 72 -3.15 -6.83 -12.04
C GLY A 72 -2.25 -5.62 -11.83
N PRO A 73 -2.73 -4.49 -11.27
CA PRO A 73 -1.92 -3.28 -11.12
C PRO A 73 -0.61 -3.49 -10.36
N LEU A 74 -0.59 -4.44 -9.43
CA LEU A 74 0.61 -4.79 -8.65
C LEU A 74 1.14 -6.19 -9.00
N ARG A 75 0.97 -6.63 -10.25
CA ARG A 75 1.42 -7.94 -10.74
C ARG A 75 2.89 -8.24 -10.40
N LEU A 76 3.75 -7.25 -10.62
CA LEU A 76 5.20 -7.34 -10.47
C LEU A 76 5.68 -6.81 -9.11
N LEU A 77 4.78 -6.47 -8.18
CA LEU A 77 5.19 -6.02 -6.84
C LEU A 77 6.20 -6.94 -6.14
N PRO A 78 6.14 -8.29 -6.28
CA PRO A 78 7.17 -9.17 -5.69
C PRO A 78 8.61 -8.88 -6.16
N GLU A 79 8.78 -8.33 -7.36
CA GLU A 79 10.08 -8.00 -7.97
C GLU A 79 10.69 -6.71 -7.42
N VAL A 80 9.93 -5.90 -6.66
CA VAL A 80 10.44 -4.68 -6.02
C VAL A 80 11.44 -5.05 -4.93
N GLU A 81 12.63 -4.48 -4.96
CA GLU A 81 13.72 -4.83 -4.04
C GLU A 81 13.93 -3.78 -2.94
N GLU A 82 14.69 -4.14 -1.89
CA GLU A 82 15.18 -3.17 -0.93
C GLU A 82 16.01 -2.09 -1.63
N GLY A 83 15.74 -0.83 -1.30
CA GLY A 83 16.36 0.31 -1.97
C GLY A 83 15.57 0.83 -3.18
N ASP A 84 14.49 0.17 -3.62
CA ASP A 84 13.63 0.72 -4.67
C ASP A 84 12.82 1.94 -4.21
N THR A 85 12.54 2.83 -5.15
CA THR A 85 11.73 4.02 -4.91
C THR A 85 10.25 3.71 -5.13
N VAL A 86 9.42 4.20 -4.21
CA VAL A 86 7.97 4.32 -4.38
C VAL A 86 7.61 5.80 -4.26
N VAL A 87 6.88 6.33 -5.23
CA VAL A 87 6.42 7.72 -5.22
C VAL A 87 4.92 7.74 -5.02
N VAL A 88 4.45 8.56 -4.09
CA VAL A 88 3.03 8.83 -3.87
C VAL A 88 2.78 10.30 -4.10
N THR A 89 1.91 10.63 -5.03
CA THR A 89 1.45 12.01 -5.26
C THR A 89 0.06 12.16 -4.68
N ALA A 90 -0.13 13.12 -3.78
CA ALA A 90 -1.44 13.40 -3.18
C ALA A 90 -1.57 14.89 -2.87
N ASP A 91 -2.71 15.47 -3.27
CA ASP A 91 -2.93 16.92 -3.27
C ASP A 91 -1.77 17.66 -3.95
N ASP A 92 -1.20 18.69 -3.31
CA ASP A 92 -0.09 19.49 -3.81
C ASP A 92 1.29 18.95 -3.34
N ALA A 93 1.39 17.66 -2.97
CA ALA A 93 2.61 17.07 -2.45
C ALA A 93 2.98 15.75 -3.12
N VAL A 94 4.29 15.51 -3.20
CA VAL A 94 4.90 14.26 -3.63
C VAL A 94 5.77 13.71 -2.51
N TYR A 95 5.51 12.46 -2.16
CA TYR A 95 6.14 11.71 -1.09
C TYR A 95 6.99 10.60 -1.71
N GLU A 96 8.30 10.63 -1.46
CA GLU A 96 9.21 9.58 -1.91
C GLU A 96 9.49 8.64 -0.74
N TYR A 97 9.14 7.37 -0.91
CA TYR A 97 9.46 6.28 -0.01
C TYR A 97 10.56 5.40 -0.60
N ARG A 98 11.38 4.84 0.28
CA ARG A 98 12.41 3.86 -0.05
C ARG A 98 12.02 2.52 0.54
N ILE A 99 11.99 1.45 -0.26
CA ILE A 99 11.72 0.10 0.25
C ILE A 99 12.86 -0.34 1.17
N VAL A 100 12.51 -0.91 2.31
CA VAL A 100 13.45 -1.34 3.36
C VAL A 100 13.25 -2.77 3.80
N ASP A 101 12.12 -3.40 3.49
CA ASP A 101 11.82 -4.77 3.90
C ASP A 101 10.73 -5.40 3.03
N THR A 102 10.69 -6.74 2.99
CA THR A 102 9.62 -7.55 2.39
C THR A 102 9.08 -8.51 3.43
N ARG A 103 7.75 -8.57 3.56
CA ARG A 103 7.06 -9.44 4.51
C ARG A 103 6.02 -10.32 3.82
N SER A 104 5.69 -11.44 4.45
CA SER A 104 4.54 -12.26 4.09
C SER A 104 3.46 -12.12 5.15
N THR A 105 2.22 -11.88 4.71
CA THR A 105 1.06 -11.77 5.60
C THR A 105 0.08 -12.91 5.34
N SER A 106 -0.28 -13.68 6.37
CA SER A 106 -1.22 -14.80 6.28
C SER A 106 -2.61 -14.40 6.79
N PHE A 107 -3.64 -14.61 5.96
CA PHE A 107 -5.05 -14.43 6.34
C PHE A 107 -5.54 -15.39 7.41
N ARG A 108 -4.79 -16.46 7.67
CA ARG A 108 -5.14 -17.45 8.68
C ARG A 108 -4.53 -17.15 10.04
N SER A 109 -3.74 -16.07 10.15
CA SER A 109 -3.09 -15.66 11.38
C SER A 109 -3.53 -14.25 11.78
N ALA A 110 -4.31 -14.16 12.86
CA ALA A 110 -4.71 -12.87 13.43
C ALA A 110 -3.50 -12.02 13.86
N ALA A 111 -2.41 -12.67 14.31
CA ALA A 111 -1.16 -11.99 14.62
C ALA A 111 -0.50 -11.40 13.37
N SER A 112 -0.39 -12.18 12.29
CA SER A 112 0.16 -11.72 11.01
C SER A 112 -0.62 -10.54 10.43
N LEU A 113 -1.95 -10.59 10.51
CA LEU A 113 -2.82 -9.49 10.10
C LEU A 113 -2.67 -8.24 11.00
N ALA A 114 -2.44 -8.42 12.30
CA ALA A 114 -2.16 -7.30 13.21
C ALA A 114 -0.80 -6.67 12.93
N GLU A 115 0.21 -7.47 12.60
CA GLU A 115 1.54 -7.02 12.20
C GLU A 115 1.51 -6.20 10.91
N GLN A 116 0.76 -6.63 9.89
CA GLN A 116 0.60 -5.87 8.64
C GLN A 116 -0.01 -4.49 8.89
N ARG A 117 -1.06 -4.43 9.72
CA ARG A 117 -1.81 -3.20 9.98
C ARG A 117 -1.19 -2.30 11.05
N ALA A 118 -0.15 -2.77 11.73
CA ALA A 118 0.47 -2.02 12.82
C ALA A 118 1.01 -0.66 12.32
N PRO A 119 0.95 0.41 13.14
CA PRO A 119 1.52 1.71 12.79
C PRO A 119 3.03 1.66 12.50
N VAL A 120 3.73 0.72 13.12
CA VAL A 120 5.07 0.27 12.72
C VAL A 120 4.90 -1.12 12.11
N PRO A 121 5.03 -1.29 10.78
CA PRO A 121 4.82 -2.57 10.13
C PRO A 121 5.64 -3.69 10.79
N GLY A 122 4.98 -4.77 11.20
CA GLY A 122 5.62 -5.89 11.89
C GLY A 122 5.66 -5.81 13.41
N GLU A 123 5.39 -4.65 14.00
CA GLU A 123 5.58 -4.41 15.44
C GLU A 123 4.28 -3.86 16.08
N PRO A 124 3.26 -4.71 16.32
CA PRO A 124 2.02 -4.30 16.99
C PRO A 124 2.28 -3.70 18.36
N GLY A 125 1.72 -2.51 18.61
CA GLY A 125 1.85 -1.80 19.88
C GLY A 125 3.06 -0.86 19.97
N GLU A 126 3.98 -0.92 19.02
CA GLU A 126 5.10 0.02 18.95
C GLU A 126 4.63 1.41 18.51
N LYS A 127 5.25 2.46 19.07
CA LYS A 127 4.87 3.84 18.77
C LYS A 127 5.56 4.30 17.47
N PRO A 128 4.82 4.72 16.43
CA PRO A 128 5.43 5.14 15.19
C PRO A 128 6.20 6.45 15.35
N THR A 129 7.42 6.48 14.81
CA THR A 129 8.29 7.68 14.77
C THR A 129 8.64 8.11 13.35
N ARG A 130 8.31 7.29 12.35
CA ARG A 130 8.59 7.51 10.94
C ARG A 130 7.30 7.39 10.13
N ALA A 131 7.25 8.07 8.99
CA ALA A 131 6.22 7.85 7.99
C ALA A 131 6.63 6.63 7.15
N MET A 132 5.78 5.61 7.12
CA MET A 132 6.01 4.34 6.44
C MET A 132 4.87 4.03 5.49
N ILE A 133 5.12 3.17 4.51
CA ILE A 133 4.14 2.65 3.56
C ILE A 133 4.23 1.13 3.53
N THR A 134 3.08 0.46 3.43
CA THR A 134 2.99 -0.98 3.15
C THR A 134 2.24 -1.15 1.83
N LEU A 135 2.93 -1.60 0.79
CA LEU A 135 2.33 -2.02 -0.47
C LEU A 135 2.04 -3.51 -0.40
N SER A 136 0.82 -3.93 -0.70
CA SER A 136 0.42 -5.33 -0.47
C SER A 136 -0.38 -5.92 -1.63
N THR A 137 0.00 -7.13 -2.04
CA THR A 137 -0.69 -7.88 -3.09
C THR A 137 -0.76 -9.38 -2.79
N CYS A 138 -1.63 -10.11 -3.48
CA CYS A 138 -1.84 -11.55 -3.28
C CYS A 138 -0.61 -12.39 -3.67
N ALA A 139 -0.30 -13.42 -2.88
CA ALA A 139 0.78 -14.38 -3.13
C ALA A 139 0.30 -15.67 -3.83
N THR A 140 -0.77 -15.60 -4.64
CA THR A 140 -1.42 -16.77 -5.25
C THR A 140 -0.43 -17.71 -5.96
N PRO A 141 0.47 -17.23 -6.84
CA PRO A 141 1.46 -18.10 -7.49
C PRO A 141 2.41 -18.80 -6.53
N GLU A 142 2.87 -18.12 -5.48
CA GLU A 142 3.80 -18.68 -4.48
C GLU A 142 3.09 -19.71 -3.61
N ASP A 143 1.87 -19.42 -3.18
CA ASP A 143 1.01 -20.36 -2.46
C ASP A 143 0.77 -21.62 -3.29
N ASP A 144 0.39 -21.48 -4.57
CA ASP A 144 0.14 -22.63 -5.44
C ASP A 144 1.42 -23.44 -5.72
N ALA A 145 2.56 -22.78 -5.92
CA ALA A 145 3.84 -23.44 -6.09
C ALA A 145 4.29 -24.21 -4.84
N ALA A 146 3.90 -23.74 -3.65
CA ALA A 146 4.12 -24.40 -2.37
C ALA A 146 3.07 -25.49 -2.05
N GLY A 147 2.10 -25.74 -2.94
CA GLY A 147 1.01 -26.70 -2.73
C GLY A 147 -0.11 -26.20 -1.82
N ASN A 148 -0.13 -24.90 -1.51
CA ASN A 148 -1.17 -24.25 -0.71
C ASN A 148 -2.30 -23.69 -1.60
N HIS A 149 -3.33 -24.50 -1.81
CA HIS A 149 -4.49 -24.09 -2.60
C HIS A 149 -5.65 -23.53 -1.75
N TRP A 150 -5.41 -23.19 -0.49
CA TRP A 150 -6.43 -22.60 0.37
C TRP A 150 -6.90 -21.25 -0.17
N ARG A 151 -8.21 -20.99 -0.15
CA ARG A 151 -8.81 -19.70 -0.49
C ARG A 151 -9.89 -19.34 0.53
N ASP A 152 -10.03 -18.06 0.84
CA ASP A 152 -11.13 -17.57 1.67
C ASP A 152 -12.46 -17.47 0.88
N ALA A 153 -13.53 -16.98 1.54
CA ALA A 153 -14.84 -16.81 0.92
C ALA A 153 -14.91 -15.74 -0.18
N LEU A 154 -13.87 -14.89 -0.30
CA LEU A 154 -13.72 -13.88 -1.34
C LEU A 154 -12.76 -14.36 -2.46
N GLY A 155 -12.19 -15.57 -2.33
CA GLY A 155 -11.23 -16.13 -3.28
C GLY A 155 -9.79 -15.65 -3.06
N ASN A 156 -9.49 -14.96 -1.95
CA ASN A 156 -8.13 -14.56 -1.63
C ASN A 156 -7.27 -15.79 -1.29
N PRO A 157 -6.00 -15.86 -1.73
CA PRO A 157 -5.05 -16.88 -1.28
C PRO A 157 -4.76 -16.75 0.22
N GLU A 158 -3.96 -17.64 0.80
CA GLU A 158 -3.60 -17.51 2.21
C GLU A 158 -2.71 -16.30 2.43
N HIS A 159 -1.73 -16.12 1.55
CA HIS A 159 -0.68 -15.14 1.76
C HIS A 159 -0.82 -13.90 0.88
N ARG A 160 -0.33 -12.79 1.43
CA ARG A 160 0.06 -11.58 0.70
C ARG A 160 1.55 -11.35 0.78
N ILE A 161 2.09 -10.72 -0.25
CA ILE A 161 3.45 -10.19 -0.28
C ILE A 161 3.34 -8.69 0.00
N ASP A 162 4.04 -8.26 1.04
CA ASP A 162 4.07 -6.89 1.51
C ASP A 162 5.46 -6.29 1.27
N LYS A 163 5.51 -5.10 0.68
CA LYS A 163 6.74 -4.29 0.56
C LYS A 163 6.62 -3.10 1.51
N ILE A 164 7.60 -2.97 2.40
CA ILE A 164 7.62 -1.91 3.43
C ILE A 164 8.56 -0.81 2.97
N GLY A 165 8.07 0.42 2.95
CA GLY A 165 8.88 1.60 2.64
C GLY A 165 8.91 2.61 3.77
N VAL A 166 9.98 3.40 3.83
CA VAL A 166 10.14 4.54 4.74
C VAL A 166 10.23 5.82 3.92
N LEU A 167 9.52 6.86 4.33
CA LEU A 167 9.57 8.17 3.68
C LEU A 167 10.99 8.76 3.77
N VAL A 168 11.54 9.15 2.63
CA VAL A 168 12.88 9.76 2.54
C VAL A 168 12.84 11.22 2.08
N ALA A 169 11.81 11.64 1.36
CA ALA A 169 11.64 13.02 0.93
C ALA A 169 10.17 13.41 0.73
N THR A 170 9.89 14.70 0.94
CA THR A 170 8.62 15.33 0.57
C THR A 170 8.92 16.58 -0.23
N ARG A 171 8.24 16.76 -1.36
CA ARG A 171 8.35 17.97 -2.19
C ARG A 171 6.96 18.43 -2.65
N PRO A 172 6.77 19.70 -3.00
CA PRO A 172 5.54 20.13 -3.67
C PRO A 172 5.32 19.37 -4.98
N ALA A 173 4.09 18.96 -5.25
CA ALA A 173 3.65 18.59 -6.59
C ALA A 173 3.62 19.89 -7.40
N GLY A 174 4.46 19.99 -8.43
CA GLY A 174 4.69 21.27 -9.12
C GLY A 174 3.40 21.86 -9.70
N GLY A 175 3.02 23.05 -9.22
CA GLY A 175 2.09 23.95 -9.90
C GLY A 175 2.87 24.93 -10.80
N ALA A 176 2.28 25.31 -11.94
CA ALA A 176 2.80 26.29 -12.89
C ALA A 176 3.42 27.55 -12.21
N PRO A 177 4.40 28.23 -12.84
CA PRO A 177 4.97 29.45 -12.27
C PRO A 177 3.85 30.46 -12.01
N PRO A 178 3.94 31.27 -10.93
CA PRO A 178 2.94 32.30 -10.68
C PRO A 178 2.83 33.18 -11.93
N THR A 179 1.62 33.31 -12.48
CA THR A 179 1.36 34.30 -13.52
C THR A 179 1.69 35.66 -12.94
N ALA A 180 2.79 36.24 -13.42
CA ALA A 180 3.10 37.64 -13.18
C ALA A 180 1.98 38.47 -13.82
N SER A 181 1.15 39.09 -12.99
CA SER A 181 0.24 40.15 -13.44
C SER A 181 1.02 41.45 -13.66
N PRO A 182 0.61 42.28 -14.64
CA PRO A 182 1.32 43.47 -15.10
C PRO A 182 1.36 44.61 -14.08
#